data_AF-A0A8H9G8M5-F1
#
_entry.id   AF-A0A8H9G8M5-F1
#
_cell.length_a   1.000
_cell.length_b   1.000
_cell.length_c   1.000
_cell.angle_alpha   90.00
_cell.angle_beta   90.00
_cell.angle_gamma   90.00
#
_symmetry.space_group_name_H-M   'P 1'
#
loop_
_entity.id
_entity.type
_entity.pdbx_description
1 polymer ?
#
loop_
_entity_poly.entity_id
_entity_poly.type
_entity_poly.pdbx_seq_one_letter_code
_entity_poly.pdbx_strand_id
1 'polypeptide(L)'
;MPTLDGEFVGILFRQAEASPRNRAQCSWCQDVKLPNDVVFYSAKRSGKAGRNGNTVGTLVCQDFQCSRNVRKLPPPAYEGYDVEAARLQRIEDLQLRAASFAAEV
;
A
#
# COMPACT_ATOMS: atom_id res chain seq x y z
N MET A 1 8.11 -7.16 -2.26
CA MET A 1 7.81 -6.22 -1.16
C MET A 1 9.01 -6.18 -0.22
N PRO A 2 9.44 -5.00 0.24
CA PRO A 2 10.48 -4.91 1.27
C PRO A 2 9.97 -5.47 2.60
N THR A 3 10.83 -6.15 3.35
CA THR A 3 10.59 -6.51 4.75
C THR A 3 11.23 -5.48 5.69
N LEU A 4 10.92 -5.55 6.97
CA LEU A 4 11.54 -4.68 7.98
C LEU A 4 13.04 -4.98 8.17
N ASP A 5 13.48 -6.18 7.81
CA ASP A 5 14.88 -6.62 7.88
C ASP A 5 15.69 -6.23 6.62
N GLY A 6 15.08 -5.52 5.67
CA GLY A 6 15.74 -5.10 4.43
C GLY A 6 15.82 -6.17 3.34
N GLU A 7 15.12 -7.30 3.52
CA GLU A 7 14.99 -8.34 2.50
C GLU A 7 13.79 -8.09 1.57
N PHE A 8 13.65 -8.91 0.53
CA PHE A 8 12.52 -8.86 -0.38
C PHE A 8 11.75 -10.17 -0.39
N VAL A 9 10.42 -10.06 -0.33
CA VAL A 9 9.51 -11.20 -0.49
C VAL A 9 8.56 -11.00 -1.66
N GLY A 10 8.18 -12.10 -2.31
CA GLY A 10 7.14 -12.13 -3.32
C GLY A 10 5.78 -12.42 -2.70
N ILE A 11 4.74 -11.67 -3.10
CA ILE A 11 3.35 -11.92 -2.69
C ILE A 11 2.51 -12.03 -3.95
N LEU A 12 1.74 -13.12 -4.05
CA LEU A 12 0.77 -13.30 -5.12
C LEU A 12 -0.57 -12.70 -4.69
N PHE A 13 -1.03 -11.71 -5.45
CA PHE A 13 -2.32 -11.08 -5.24
C PHE A 13 -3.39 -11.61 -6.20
N ARG A 14 -4.62 -11.70 -5.70
CA ARG A 14 -5.83 -11.83 -6.52
C ARG A 14 -6.63 -10.54 -6.43
N GLN A 15 -6.87 -9.90 -7.57
CA GLN A 15 -7.76 -8.73 -7.62
C GLN A 15 -9.22 -9.20 -7.50
N ALA A 16 -10.04 -8.44 -6.76
CA ALA A 16 -11.48 -8.61 -6.82
C ALA A 16 -12.02 -8.17 -8.19
N GLU A 17 -13.02 -8.90 -8.68
CA GLU A 17 -13.71 -8.53 -9.94
C GLU A 17 -14.52 -7.24 -9.78
N ALA A 18 -15.12 -7.04 -8.61
CA ALA A 18 -15.84 -5.82 -8.29
C ALA A 18 -14.89 -4.70 -7.88
N SER A 19 -15.05 -3.54 -8.51
CA SER A 19 -14.39 -2.30 -8.09
C SER A 19 -15.19 -1.59 -6.98
N PRO A 20 -14.53 -0.85 -6.07
CA PRO A 20 -15.22 -0.03 -5.08
C PRO A 20 -16.20 0.96 -5.74
N ARG A 21 -17.42 1.08 -5.18
CA ARG A 21 -18.45 1.99 -5.72
C ARG A 21 -18.11 3.47 -5.53
N ASN A 22 -17.35 3.79 -4.49
CA ASN A 22 -16.86 5.13 -4.17
C ASN A 22 -15.34 5.13 -4.21
N ARG A 23 -14.74 6.32 -4.36
CA ARG A 23 -13.29 6.48 -4.34
C ARG A 23 -12.71 5.94 -3.03
N ALA A 24 -12.01 4.82 -3.12
CA ALA A 24 -11.34 4.18 -2.00
C ALA A 24 -9.97 4.83 -1.74
N GLN A 25 -9.52 4.78 -0.49
CA GLN A 25 -8.17 5.15 -0.12
C GLN A 25 -7.27 3.92 -0.15
N CYS A 26 -6.06 4.06 -0.68
CA CYS A 26 -5.06 3.00 -0.61
C CYS A 26 -4.55 2.84 0.83
N SER A 27 -4.60 1.61 1.36
CA SER A 27 -4.15 1.26 2.70
C SER A 27 -2.64 1.45 2.91
N TRP A 28 -1.84 1.50 1.84
CA TRP A 28 -0.39 1.70 1.94
C TRP A 28 0.00 3.18 1.81
N CYS A 29 -0.20 3.82 0.65
CA CYS A 29 0.27 5.20 0.47
C CYS A 29 -0.60 6.25 1.17
N GLN A 30 -1.87 5.92 1.46
CA GLN A 30 -2.86 6.82 2.08
C GLN A 30 -2.93 8.23 1.46
N ASP A 31 -2.53 8.38 0.20
CA ASP A 31 -2.60 9.66 -0.49
C ASP A 31 -4.07 10.03 -0.70
N VAL A 32 -4.46 11.24 -0.29
CA VAL A 32 -5.84 11.75 -0.47
C VAL A 32 -6.04 12.36 -1.87
N LYS A 33 -4.94 12.73 -2.54
CA LYS A 33 -4.90 13.30 -3.89
C LYS A 33 -4.48 12.27 -4.94
N LEU A 34 -4.87 11.00 -4.74
CA LEU A 34 -4.60 9.90 -5.69
C LEU A 34 -5.04 10.23 -7.12
N PRO A 35 -4.15 10.12 -8.12
CA PRO A 35 -4.48 10.32 -9.53
C PRO A 35 -5.03 9.04 -10.21
N ASN A 36 -5.19 7.94 -9.45
CA ASN A 36 -5.45 6.61 -9.97
C ASN A 36 -6.46 5.87 -9.11
N ASP A 37 -7.02 4.79 -9.67
CA ASP A 37 -7.97 3.93 -8.99
C ASP A 37 -7.31 3.07 -7.91
N VAL A 38 -8.12 2.73 -6.90
CA VAL A 38 -7.78 1.83 -5.80
C VAL A 38 -8.75 0.66 -5.87
N VAL A 39 -8.20 -0.55 -5.90
CA VAL A 39 -8.95 -1.80 -6.02
C VAL A 39 -8.70 -2.68 -4.81
N PHE A 40 -9.58 -3.66 -4.61
CA PHE A 40 -9.42 -4.65 -3.56
C PHE A 40 -8.56 -5.81 -4.05
N TYR A 41 -7.49 -6.09 -3.32
CA TYR A 41 -6.66 -7.27 -3.52
C TYR A 41 -6.78 -8.20 -2.31
N SER A 42 -6.69 -9.51 -2.56
CA SER A 42 -6.48 -10.50 -1.51
C SER A 42 -5.18 -11.26 -1.73
N ALA A 43 -4.51 -11.59 -0.63
CA ALA A 43 -3.36 -12.48 -0.61
C ALA A 43 -3.63 -13.62 0.37
N LYS A 44 -3.19 -14.83 0.01
CA LYS A 44 -3.30 -16.02 0.85
C LYS A 44 -2.26 -15.93 1.97
N ARG A 45 -2.63 -16.26 3.21
CA ARG A 45 -1.67 -16.34 4.31
C ARG A 45 -0.61 -17.40 4.06
N SER A 46 0.53 -17.29 4.71
CA SER A 46 1.58 -18.29 4.69
C SER A 46 1.22 -19.47 5.61
N GLY A 47 1.93 -20.59 5.44
CA GLY A 47 1.81 -21.75 6.32
C GLY A 47 0.45 -22.46 6.30
N LYS A 48 0.06 -23.01 7.46
CA LYS A 48 -1.16 -23.83 7.62
C LYS A 48 -2.44 -23.02 7.40
N ALA A 49 -2.49 -21.79 7.90
CA ALA A 49 -3.63 -20.89 7.71
C ALA A 49 -3.91 -20.67 6.22
N GLY A 50 -2.84 -20.40 5.46
CA GLY A 50 -2.89 -20.38 4.00
C GLY A 50 -3.46 -21.64 3.42
N ARG A 51 -2.85 -22.80 3.69
CA ARG A 51 -3.30 -24.10 3.15
C ARG A 51 -4.78 -24.38 3.41
N ASN A 52 -5.35 -23.86 4.50
CA ASN A 52 -6.76 -23.95 4.85
C ASN A 52 -7.68 -22.93 4.13
N GLY A 53 -7.12 -22.05 3.30
CA GLY A 53 -7.85 -21.06 2.51
C GLY A 53 -7.91 -19.65 3.12
N ASN A 54 -7.22 -19.39 4.24
CA ASN A 54 -7.27 -18.06 4.85
C ASN A 54 -6.54 -17.03 3.99
N THR A 55 -7.19 -15.90 3.75
CA THR A 55 -6.66 -14.76 3.00
C THR A 55 -6.74 -13.48 3.81
N VAL A 56 -5.91 -12.50 3.47
CA VAL A 56 -5.99 -11.12 3.97
C VAL A 56 -6.31 -10.22 2.78
N GLY A 57 -7.33 -9.39 2.94
CA GLY A 57 -7.75 -8.41 1.94
C GLY A 57 -7.21 -7.02 2.24
N THR A 58 -6.92 -6.23 1.20
CA THR A 58 -6.42 -4.86 1.33
C THR A 58 -6.81 -4.01 0.12
N LEU A 59 -6.94 -2.69 0.32
CA LEU A 59 -7.20 -1.73 -0.75
C LEU A 59 -5.88 -1.11 -1.19
N VAL A 60 -5.49 -1.33 -2.45
CA VAL A 60 -4.21 -0.85 -2.99
C VAL A 60 -4.43 -0.17 -4.34
N CYS A 61 -3.58 0.80 -4.67
CA CYS A 61 -3.53 1.38 -6.01
C CYS A 61 -3.49 0.27 -7.07
N GLN A 62 -4.35 0.35 -8.08
CA GLN A 62 -4.59 -0.73 -9.05
C GLN A 62 -3.31 -1.27 -9.69
N ASP A 63 -2.38 -0.41 -10.09
CA ASP A 63 -1.12 -0.83 -10.71
C ASP A 63 0.06 -0.63 -9.76
N PHE A 64 -0.20 -0.76 -8.46
CA PHE A 64 0.76 -0.54 -7.38
C PHE A 64 1.47 0.83 -7.47
N GLN A 65 0.80 1.85 -8.03
CA GLN A 65 1.34 3.20 -8.20
C GLN A 65 1.67 3.90 -6.86
N CYS A 66 1.25 3.34 -5.73
CA CYS A 66 1.52 3.83 -4.38
C CYS A 66 2.99 4.22 -4.16
N SER A 67 3.94 3.44 -4.67
CA SER A 67 5.38 3.74 -4.64
C SER A 67 5.72 5.03 -5.39
N ARG A 68 5.16 5.24 -6.58
CA ARG A 68 5.33 6.48 -7.35
C ARG A 68 4.64 7.66 -6.66
N ASN A 69 3.47 7.45 -6.09
CA ASN A 69 2.65 8.51 -5.51
C ASN A 69 3.30 9.15 -4.27
N VAL A 70 3.88 8.36 -3.36
CA VAL A 70 4.56 8.89 -2.16
C VAL A 70 5.84 9.67 -2.46
N ARG A 71 6.44 9.47 -3.64
CA ARG A 71 7.65 10.18 -4.09
C ARG A 71 7.36 11.54 -4.73
N LYS A 72 6.09 11.87 -4.98
CA LYS A 72 5.71 13.21 -5.43
C LYS A 72 5.71 14.16 -4.25
N LEU A 73 6.21 15.37 -4.46
CA LEU A 73 6.11 16.43 -3.47
C LEU A 73 4.63 16.73 -3.16
N PRO A 74 4.21 16.65 -1.89
CA PRO A 74 2.89 17.10 -1.52
C PRO A 74 2.82 18.63 -1.64
N PRO A 75 1.63 19.20 -1.92
CA PRO A 75 1.44 20.63 -1.74
C PRO A 75 1.66 20.98 -0.26
N PRO A 76 2.25 22.15 0.04
CA PRO A 76 2.49 22.54 1.42
C PRO A 76 1.17 22.64 2.19
N ALA A 77 1.15 22.07 3.40
CA ALA A 77 -0.04 22.13 4.25
C ALA A 77 -0.24 23.53 4.86
N TYR A 78 0.86 24.28 5.04
CA TYR A 78 0.91 25.64 5.58
C TYR A 78 2.22 26.33 5.13
N GLU A 79 2.34 27.63 5.38
CA GLU A 79 3.55 28.40 5.05
C GLU A 79 4.76 27.92 5.87
N GLY A 80 5.88 27.63 5.20
CA GLY A 80 7.06 27.05 5.84
C GLY A 80 7.01 25.54 6.04
N TYR A 81 6.00 24.84 5.51
CA TYR A 81 5.94 23.38 5.56
C TYR A 81 7.09 22.73 4.79
N ASP A 82 7.84 21.86 5.45
CA ASP A 82 8.91 21.08 4.83
C ASP A 82 8.32 19.94 3.98
N VAL A 83 8.08 20.24 2.70
CA VAL A 83 7.53 19.29 1.73
C VAL A 83 8.48 18.11 1.44
N GLU A 84 9.77 18.29 1.67
CA GLU A 84 10.80 17.28 1.44
C GLU A 84 10.83 16.26 2.58
N ALA A 85 10.84 16.73 3.83
CA ALA A 85 10.65 15.87 5.00
C ALA A 85 9.31 15.12 4.94
N ALA A 86 8.24 15.80 4.53
CA ALA A 86 6.95 15.17 4.33
C ALA A 86 6.97 14.06 3.27
N ARG A 87 7.71 14.25 2.17
CA ARG A 87 7.89 13.22 1.15
C ARG A 87 8.62 12.00 1.71
N LEU A 88 9.69 12.22 2.49
CA LEU A 88 10.43 11.12 3.12
C LEU A 88 9.54 10.31 4.08
N GLN A 89 8.78 11.00 4.95
CA GLN A 89 7.84 10.35 5.85
C GLN A 89 6.82 9.49 5.09
N ARG A 90 6.27 9.98 3.98
CA ARG A 90 5.31 9.21 3.17
C ARG A 90 5.93 7.95 2.56
N ILE A 91 7.22 7.99 2.20
CA ILE A 91 7.96 6.83 1.70
C ILE A 91 8.14 5.80 2.82
N GLU A 92 8.56 6.25 4.01
CA GLU A 92 8.74 5.40 5.18
C GLU A 92 7.43 4.75 5.62
N ASP A 93 6.35 5.52 5.71
CA ASP A 93 5.01 5.02 6.04
C ASP A 93 4.52 3.95 5.05
N LEU A 94 4.77 4.17 3.74
CA LEU A 94 4.46 3.18 2.71
C LEU A 94 5.24 1.89 2.95
N GLN A 95 6.55 2.00 3.19
CA GLN A 95 7.42 0.84 3.41
C GLN A 95 6.99 0.06 4.65
N LEU A 96 6.71 0.75 5.76
CA LEU A 96 6.23 0.14 7.00
C LEU A 96 4.93 -0.62 6.77
N ARG A 97 3.90 0.01 6.17
CA ARG A 97 2.59 -0.63 5.95
C ARG A 97 2.66 -1.80 4.97
N ALA A 98 3.48 -1.68 3.93
CA ALA A 98 3.69 -2.77 2.97
C ALA A 98 4.44 -3.94 3.62
N ALA A 99 5.43 -3.68 4.46
CA ALA A 99 6.17 -4.69 5.21
C ALA A 99 5.31 -5.37 6.28
N SER A 100 4.48 -4.61 7.00
CA SER A 100 3.50 -5.18 7.95
C SER A 100 2.50 -6.09 7.25
N PHE A 101 1.98 -5.69 6.09
CA PHE A 101 1.11 -6.56 5.30
C PHE A 101 1.86 -7.84 4.87
N ALA A 102 3.12 -7.72 4.43
CA ALA A 102 3.94 -8.87 4.06
C ALA A 102 4.16 -9.85 5.22
N ALA A 103 4.29 -9.35 6.45
CA ALA A 103 4.43 -10.17 7.65
C ALA A 103 3.13 -10.89 8.05
N GLU A 104 1.96 -10.41 7.63
CA GLU A 104 0.67 -11.03 7.93
C GLU A 104 0.27 -12.16 6.97
N VAL A 105 0.85 -12.17 5.76
CA VAL A 105 0.46 -13.08 4.67
C VAL A 105 1.44 -14.21 4.40
#